data_AF-A0A969MS55-F1
#
_entry.id   AF-A0A969MS55-F1
#
_cell.length_a   1.000
_cell.length_b   1.000
_cell.length_c   1.000
_cell.angle_alpha   90.00
_cell.angle_beta   90.00
_cell.angle_gamma   90.00
#
_symmetry.space_group_name_H-M   'P 1'
#
loop_
_entity.id
_entity.type
_entity.pdbx_description
1 polymer ?
#
loop_
_entity_poly.entity_id
_entity_poly.type
_entity_poly.pdbx_seq_one_letter_code
_entity_poly.pdbx_strand_id
1 'polypeptide(L)'
;MVAIAFNFGFALLVLLVFGVLQWLHIPTGNFLDWIIGIAVFEWLLVIVTVPWNVHFDAKEVLAEAAQSTEKGIAISTKQIGYAAKVAQASLWVAIALHLSSAVGLYTLSANGISTIGYIGSGAALLLTVLRPAVRTYQYLAVRLAMIRQQVKYPREDVLELRDRVFTLEETIKRLEEQLNPEKSTSWVSTQQRDLEATRQQCIRLDAQLRELQATNQADHERIAREAKGAIAQLTTDGQFLEHVREIIRFFKTA
;
A
#
# COMPACT_ATOMS: atom_id res chain seq x y z
N MET A 1 18.78 28.31 -8.12
CA MET A 1 19.91 28.25 -9.07
C MET A 1 19.48 28.05 -10.52
N VAL A 2 18.59 27.09 -10.84
CA VAL A 2 18.16 26.83 -12.24
C VAL A 2 17.50 28.03 -12.93
N ALA A 3 16.62 28.78 -12.25
CA ALA A 3 15.96 29.96 -12.84
C ALA A 3 16.93 31.12 -13.14
N ILE A 4 17.94 31.32 -12.28
CA ILE A 4 18.94 32.39 -12.46
C ILE A 4 19.88 32.05 -13.63
N ALA A 5 20.27 30.78 -13.76
CA ALA A 5 21.08 30.31 -14.88
C ALA A 5 20.33 30.38 -16.23
N PHE A 6 19.03 30.07 -16.23
CA PHE A 6 18.18 30.19 -17.42
C PHE A 6 18.06 31.65 -17.89
N ASN A 7 17.84 32.60 -16.97
CA ASN A 7 17.70 34.02 -17.30
C ASN A 7 19.02 34.63 -17.84
N PHE A 8 20.16 34.22 -17.28
CA PHE A 8 21.46 34.67 -17.80
C PHE A 8 21.75 34.12 -19.21
N GLY A 9 21.39 32.85 -19.47
CA GLY A 9 21.50 32.25 -20.78
C GLY A 9 20.60 32.93 -21.83
N PHE A 10 19.39 33.33 -21.45
CA PHE A 10 18.49 34.09 -22.32
C PHE A 10 19.07 35.47 -22.66
N ALA A 11 19.53 36.23 -21.67
CA ALA A 11 20.14 37.54 -21.90
C ALA A 11 21.37 37.44 -22.83
N LEU A 12 22.25 36.46 -22.59
CA LEU A 12 23.41 36.21 -23.44
C LEU A 12 23.01 35.85 -24.88
N LEU A 13 22.00 35.00 -25.05
CA LEU A 13 21.49 34.60 -26.35
C LEU A 13 20.93 35.81 -27.12
N VAL A 14 20.14 36.65 -26.46
CA VAL A 14 19.56 37.87 -27.06
C VAL A 14 20.66 38.83 -27.52
N LEU A 15 21.71 39.01 -26.70
CA LEU A 15 22.87 39.85 -27.07
C LEU A 15 23.72 39.23 -28.20
N LEU A 16 23.85 37.91 -28.24
CA LEU A 16 24.52 37.21 -29.35
C LEU A 16 23.75 37.41 -30.66
N VAL A 17 22.43 37.27 -30.63
CA VAL A 17 21.55 37.54 -31.78
C VAL A 17 21.73 38.98 -32.25
N PHE A 18 21.75 39.95 -31.33
CA PHE A 18 22.06 41.34 -31.68
C PHE A 18 23.41 41.48 -32.40
N GLY A 19 24.46 40.86 -31.86
CA GLY A 19 25.81 40.89 -32.45
C GLY A 19 25.86 40.29 -33.86
N VAL A 20 25.16 39.18 -34.10
CA VAL A 20 25.05 38.56 -35.44
C VAL A 20 24.28 39.44 -36.40
N LEU A 21 23.15 40.03 -35.99
CA LEU A 21 22.37 40.90 -36.85
C LEU A 21 23.12 42.18 -37.22
N GLN A 22 23.87 42.75 -36.27
CA GLN A 22 24.77 43.87 -36.51
C GLN A 22 25.91 43.50 -37.46
N TRP A 23 26.52 42.32 -37.31
CA TRP A 23 27.52 41.81 -38.25
C TRP A 23 26.96 41.71 -39.67
N LEU A 24 25.70 41.28 -39.81
CA LEU A 24 24.99 41.19 -41.09
C LEU A 24 24.47 42.53 -41.61
N HIS A 25 24.76 43.65 -40.91
CA HIS A 25 24.32 45.00 -41.25
C HIS A 25 22.79 45.15 -41.36
N ILE A 26 22.04 44.33 -40.62
CA ILE A 26 20.58 44.42 -40.55
C ILE A 26 20.21 45.54 -39.56
N PRO A 27 19.33 46.49 -39.94
CA PRO A 27 18.88 47.55 -39.02
C PRO A 27 18.15 46.95 -37.81
N THR A 28 18.74 47.01 -36.61
CA THR A 28 18.18 46.42 -35.38
C THR A 28 17.99 47.41 -34.22
N GLY A 29 18.09 48.72 -34.49
CA GLY A 29 17.99 49.76 -33.46
C GLY A 29 19.28 49.96 -32.68
N ASN A 30 19.21 50.69 -31.57
CA ASN A 30 20.38 50.98 -30.73
C ASN A 30 20.64 49.84 -29.74
N PHE A 31 21.89 49.52 -29.47
CA PHE A 31 22.31 48.59 -28.40
C PHE A 31 21.65 48.89 -27.05
N LEU A 32 21.45 50.18 -26.73
CA LEU A 32 20.80 50.60 -25.48
C LEU A 32 19.33 50.12 -25.41
N ASP A 33 18.61 50.08 -26.52
CA ASP A 33 17.25 49.54 -26.57
C ASP A 33 17.24 48.04 -26.25
N TRP A 34 18.24 47.28 -26.71
CA TRP A 34 18.34 45.84 -26.40
C TRP A 34 18.60 45.58 -24.92
N ILE A 35 19.49 46.35 -24.29
CA ILE A 35 19.73 46.26 -22.84
C ILE A 35 18.47 46.61 -22.06
N ILE A 36 17.79 47.71 -22.42
CA ILE A 36 16.53 48.11 -21.78
C ILE A 36 15.48 47.00 -21.97
N GLY A 37 15.36 46.43 -23.17
CA GLY A 37 14.43 45.35 -23.47
C GLY A 37 14.65 44.12 -22.59
N ILE A 38 15.90 43.69 -22.43
CA ILE A 38 16.25 42.59 -21.51
C ILE A 38 15.90 42.95 -20.07
N ALA A 39 16.29 44.13 -19.60
CA ALA A 39 16.02 44.57 -18.24
C ALA A 39 14.52 44.66 -17.93
N VAL A 40 13.73 45.21 -18.86
CA VAL A 40 12.27 45.29 -18.76
C VAL A 40 11.66 43.89 -18.75
N PHE A 41 12.08 43.00 -19.66
CA PHE A 41 11.59 41.63 -19.70
C PHE A 41 11.83 40.89 -18.38
N GLU A 42 13.07 40.92 -17.87
CA GLU A 42 13.45 40.27 -16.62
C GLU A 42 12.67 40.87 -15.43
N TRP A 43 12.55 42.20 -15.38
CA TRP A 43 11.77 42.88 -14.35
C TRP A 43 10.29 42.46 -14.38
N LEU A 44 9.68 42.48 -15.57
CA LEU A 44 8.29 42.07 -15.75
C LEU A 44 8.08 40.61 -15.34
N LEU A 45 9.04 39.73 -15.63
CA LEU A 45 9.00 38.32 -15.23
C LEU A 45 9.00 38.17 -13.69
N VAL A 46 9.81 38.95 -12.98
CA VAL A 46 9.87 38.92 -11.52
C VAL A 46 8.55 39.43 -10.91
N ILE A 47 8.08 40.60 -11.33
CA ILE A 47 6.86 41.20 -10.75
C ILE A 47 5.60 40.42 -11.09
N VAL A 48 5.57 39.72 -12.23
CA VAL A 48 4.44 38.86 -12.59
C VAL A 48 4.49 37.51 -11.87
N THR A 49 5.66 37.03 -11.48
CA THR A 49 5.78 35.69 -10.88
C THR A 49 5.71 35.74 -9.38
N VAL A 50 6.57 36.51 -8.72
CA VAL A 50 6.78 36.40 -7.27
C VAL A 50 5.56 36.88 -6.46
N PRO A 51 5.06 38.12 -6.63
CA PRO A 51 3.92 38.62 -5.86
C PRO A 51 2.65 37.80 -6.07
N TRP A 52 2.36 37.43 -7.32
CA TRP A 52 1.18 36.62 -7.64
C TRP A 52 1.27 35.20 -7.08
N ASN A 53 2.43 34.55 -7.16
CA ASN A 53 2.61 33.23 -6.54
C ASN A 53 2.36 33.32 -5.03
N VAL A 54 2.99 34.26 -4.33
CA VAL A 54 2.79 34.46 -2.88
C VAL A 54 1.31 34.69 -2.53
N HIS A 55 0.58 35.47 -3.34
CA HIS A 55 -0.84 35.69 -3.15
C HIS A 55 -1.66 34.40 -3.23
N PHE A 56 -1.47 33.63 -4.31
CA PHE A 56 -2.24 32.41 -4.53
C PHE A 56 -1.84 31.28 -3.58
N ASP A 57 -0.55 31.15 -3.26
CA ASP A 57 -0.06 30.18 -2.29
C ASP A 57 -0.67 30.47 -0.89
N ALA A 58 -0.73 31.74 -0.49
CA ALA A 58 -1.40 32.13 0.75
C ALA A 58 -2.91 31.85 0.72
N LYS A 59 -3.58 32.04 -0.42
CA LYS A 59 -5.00 31.68 -0.61
C LYS A 59 -5.24 30.18 -0.54
N GLU A 60 -4.32 29.38 -1.06
CA GLU A 60 -4.36 27.92 -1.00
C GLU A 60 -4.24 27.44 0.45
N VAL A 61 -3.28 27.97 1.22
CA VAL A 61 -3.14 27.69 2.66
C VAL A 61 -4.44 28.01 3.43
N LEU A 62 -5.11 29.13 3.11
CA LEU A 62 -6.40 29.46 3.74
C LEU A 62 -7.51 28.47 3.37
N ALA A 63 -7.54 27.99 2.13
CA ALA A 63 -8.51 27.01 1.68
C ALA A 63 -8.28 25.63 2.33
N GLU A 64 -7.02 25.20 2.44
CA GLU A 64 -6.65 23.96 3.15
C GLU A 64 -6.96 24.05 4.64
N ALA A 65 -6.72 25.21 5.26
CA ALA A 65 -7.05 25.45 6.65
C ALA A 65 -8.57 25.36 6.89
N ALA A 66 -9.38 25.91 5.97
CA ALA A 66 -10.84 25.78 6.03
C ALA A 66 -11.27 24.31 5.93
N GLN A 67 -10.72 23.55 4.99
CA GLN A 67 -11.03 22.12 4.84
C GLN A 67 -10.60 21.30 6.07
N SER A 68 -9.44 21.60 6.64
CA SER A 68 -8.95 20.92 7.84
C SER A 68 -9.80 21.25 9.07
N THR A 69 -10.30 22.49 9.16
CA THR A 69 -11.27 22.89 10.19
C THR A 69 -12.58 22.11 10.06
N GLU A 70 -13.11 21.96 8.83
CA GLU A 70 -14.29 21.12 8.55
C GLU A 70 -14.07 19.65 8.94
N LYS A 71 -12.83 19.17 8.87
CA LYS A 71 -12.42 17.81 9.28
C LYS A 71 -12.13 17.69 10.78
N GLY A 72 -12.34 18.74 11.58
CA GLY A 72 -12.07 18.74 13.02
C GLY A 72 -10.57 18.72 13.38
N ILE A 73 -9.70 19.03 12.44
CA ILE A 73 -8.24 19.11 12.67
C ILE A 73 -7.93 20.48 13.27
N ALA A 74 -7.33 20.49 14.46
CA ALA A 74 -6.96 21.73 15.14
C ALA A 74 -5.83 22.46 14.39
N ILE A 75 -6.10 23.72 13.99
CA ILE A 75 -5.13 24.59 13.33
C ILE A 75 -4.95 25.87 14.14
N SER A 76 -3.73 26.40 14.16
CA SER A 76 -3.43 27.67 14.81
C SER A 76 -4.13 28.85 14.12
N THR A 77 -5.04 29.51 14.83
CA THR A 77 -5.71 30.74 14.37
C THR A 77 -4.72 31.86 14.04
N LYS A 78 -3.59 31.91 14.76
CA LYS A 78 -2.50 32.87 14.49
C LYS A 78 -1.88 32.67 13.11
N GLN A 79 -1.68 31.42 12.68
CA GLN A 79 -1.11 31.09 11.38
C GLN A 79 -2.09 31.42 10.25
N ILE A 80 -3.39 31.14 10.44
CA ILE A 80 -4.45 31.53 9.49
C ILE A 80 -4.50 33.05 9.34
N GLY A 81 -4.45 33.79 10.44
CA GLY A 81 -4.43 35.26 10.42
C GLY A 81 -3.21 35.84 9.71
N TYR A 82 -2.04 35.21 9.85
CA TYR A 82 -0.84 35.59 9.12
C TYR A 82 -0.99 35.33 7.61
N ALA A 83 -1.45 34.14 7.22
CA ALA A 83 -1.69 33.81 5.81
C ALA A 83 -2.70 34.77 5.15
N ALA A 84 -3.76 35.16 5.87
CA ALA A 84 -4.73 36.16 5.39
C ALA A 84 -4.08 37.53 5.12
N LYS A 85 -3.23 38.00 6.04
CA LYS A 85 -2.48 39.26 5.85
C LYS A 85 -1.52 39.16 4.67
N VAL A 86 -0.80 38.05 4.53
CA VAL A 86 0.13 37.83 3.40
C VAL A 86 -0.63 37.82 2.08
N ALA A 87 -1.78 37.15 2.00
CA ALA A 87 -2.62 37.14 0.80
C ALA A 87 -3.06 38.57 0.42
N GLN A 88 -3.52 39.38 1.38
CA GLN A 88 -3.94 40.75 1.09
C GLN A 88 -2.76 41.66 0.70
N ALA A 89 -1.65 41.58 1.43
CA ALA A 89 -0.48 42.43 1.18
C ALA A 89 0.17 42.12 -0.18
N SER A 90 0.34 40.84 -0.52
CA SER A 90 0.91 40.42 -1.80
C SER A 90 0.07 40.84 -3.01
N LEU A 91 -1.27 40.88 -2.88
CA LEU A 91 -2.15 41.41 -3.92
C LEU A 91 -1.86 42.88 -4.20
N TRP A 92 -1.80 43.70 -3.14
CA TRP A 92 -1.51 45.12 -3.28
C TRP A 92 -0.11 45.37 -3.83
N VAL A 93 0.88 44.61 -3.38
CA VAL A 93 2.25 44.66 -3.92
C VAL A 93 2.26 44.31 -5.41
N ALA A 94 1.56 43.25 -5.82
CA ALA A 94 1.46 42.86 -7.22
C ALA A 94 0.89 43.99 -8.07
N ILE A 95 -0.27 44.53 -7.70
CA ILE A 95 -0.95 45.60 -8.44
C ILE A 95 -0.08 46.86 -8.47
N ALA A 96 0.46 47.29 -7.33
CA ALA A 96 1.28 48.49 -7.23
C ALA A 96 2.55 48.37 -8.10
N LEU A 97 3.21 47.20 -8.11
CA LEU A 97 4.39 46.99 -8.95
C LEU A 97 4.07 47.05 -10.44
N HIS A 98 2.96 46.46 -10.90
CA HIS A 98 2.60 46.51 -12.31
C HIS A 98 2.16 47.92 -12.74
N LEU A 99 1.36 48.61 -11.92
CA LEU A 99 0.93 49.98 -12.23
C LEU A 99 2.10 50.96 -12.23
N SER A 100 2.97 50.91 -11.22
CA SER A 100 4.16 51.77 -11.18
C SER A 100 5.13 51.46 -12.32
N SER A 101 5.31 50.18 -12.67
CA SER A 101 6.10 49.78 -13.85
C SER A 101 5.47 50.28 -15.14
N ALA A 102 4.16 50.17 -15.31
CA ALA A 102 3.46 50.65 -16.50
C ALA A 102 3.62 52.17 -16.68
N VAL A 103 3.44 52.94 -15.60
CA VAL A 103 3.63 54.39 -15.60
C VAL A 103 5.09 54.75 -15.86
N GLY A 104 6.04 54.07 -15.20
CA GLY A 104 7.47 54.31 -15.39
C GLY A 104 7.91 54.06 -16.83
N LEU A 105 7.56 52.91 -17.40
CA LEU A 105 7.91 52.53 -18.77
C LEU A 105 7.24 53.45 -19.81
N TYR A 106 5.99 53.82 -19.59
CA TYR A 106 5.30 54.80 -20.44
C TYR A 106 6.01 56.15 -20.41
N THR A 107 6.38 56.63 -19.21
CA THR A 107 7.08 57.91 -19.03
C THR A 107 8.44 57.91 -19.71
N LEU A 108 9.21 56.82 -19.61
CA LEU A 108 10.48 56.68 -20.33
C LEU A 108 10.29 56.80 -21.85
N SER A 109 9.23 56.19 -22.39
CA SER A 109 8.93 56.25 -23.82
C SER A 109 8.43 57.62 -24.26
N ALA A 110 7.55 58.25 -23.47
CA ALA A 110 7.03 59.59 -23.73
C ALA A 110 8.12 60.67 -23.73
N ASN A 111 9.20 60.49 -22.97
CA ASN A 111 10.37 61.36 -22.97
C ASN A 111 11.41 61.00 -24.06
N GLY A 112 11.11 60.03 -24.94
CA GLY A 112 11.97 59.65 -26.06
C GLY A 112 13.21 58.82 -25.70
N ILE A 113 13.27 58.25 -24.48
CA ILE A 113 14.45 57.47 -24.04
C ILE A 113 14.49 56.11 -24.73
N SER A 114 13.35 55.41 -24.83
CA SER A 114 13.25 54.15 -25.56
C SER A 114 11.82 53.87 -26.02
N THR A 115 11.66 53.47 -27.28
CA THR A 115 10.37 53.09 -27.86
C THR A 115 9.80 51.80 -27.24
N ILE A 116 10.68 50.96 -26.68
CA ILE A 116 10.29 49.71 -25.99
C ILE A 116 9.42 50.00 -24.76
N GLY A 117 9.52 51.19 -24.17
CA GLY A 117 8.72 51.60 -23.01
C GLY A 117 7.21 51.53 -23.24
N TYR A 118 6.71 51.85 -24.45
CA TYR A 118 5.28 51.70 -24.76
C TYR A 118 4.82 50.23 -24.73
N ILE A 119 5.59 49.35 -25.36
CA ILE A 119 5.28 47.90 -25.39
C ILE A 119 5.40 47.32 -23.98
N GLY A 120 6.45 47.68 -23.23
CA GLY A 120 6.65 47.25 -21.85
C GLY A 120 5.54 47.73 -20.92
N SER A 121 5.05 48.95 -21.10
CA SER A 121 3.91 49.49 -20.33
C SER A 121 2.63 48.71 -20.61
N GLY A 122 2.31 48.47 -21.89
CA GLY A 122 1.17 47.63 -22.28
C GLY A 122 1.28 46.21 -21.74
N ALA A 123 2.47 45.60 -21.80
CA ALA A 123 2.74 44.28 -21.24
C ALA A 123 2.54 44.25 -19.72
N ALA A 124 3.02 45.26 -18.98
CA ALA A 124 2.81 45.36 -17.53
C ALA A 124 1.31 45.40 -17.17
N LEU A 125 0.51 46.18 -17.90
CA LEU A 125 -0.94 46.23 -17.67
C LEU A 125 -1.62 44.89 -18.03
N LEU A 126 -1.28 44.29 -19.17
CA LEU A 126 -1.84 43.01 -19.59
C LEU A 126 -1.52 41.89 -18.59
N LEU A 127 -0.26 41.80 -18.15
CA LEU A 127 0.22 40.79 -17.20
C LEU A 127 -0.40 40.93 -15.80
N THR A 128 -0.91 42.12 -15.45
CA THR A 128 -1.68 42.34 -14.22
C THR A 128 -2.93 41.45 -14.18
N VAL A 129 -3.55 41.17 -15.33
CA VAL A 129 -4.79 40.37 -15.41
C VAL A 129 -4.51 38.94 -15.88
N LEU A 130 -3.63 38.77 -16.87
CA LEU A 130 -3.41 37.48 -17.51
C LEU A 130 -2.86 36.42 -16.55
N ARG A 131 -1.85 36.78 -15.74
CA ARG A 131 -1.23 35.82 -14.82
C ARG A 131 -2.20 35.35 -13.72
N PRO A 132 -2.95 36.24 -13.04
CA PRO A 132 -3.97 35.82 -12.08
C PRO A 132 -5.05 34.94 -12.69
N ALA A 133 -5.47 35.22 -13.93
CA ALA A 133 -6.47 34.41 -14.61
C ALA A 133 -5.98 32.96 -14.80
N VAL A 134 -4.73 32.77 -15.25
CA VAL A 134 -4.11 31.44 -15.40
C VAL A 134 -4.00 30.72 -14.05
N ARG A 135 -3.52 31.41 -13.01
CA ARG A 135 -3.42 30.83 -11.65
C ARG A 135 -4.77 30.46 -11.06
N THR A 136 -5.80 31.28 -11.30
CA THR A 136 -7.18 31.01 -10.88
C THR A 136 -7.72 29.76 -11.57
N TYR A 137 -7.49 29.61 -12.88
CA TYR A 137 -7.85 28.40 -13.61
C TYR A 137 -7.15 27.16 -13.05
N GLN A 138 -5.84 27.23 -12.79
CA GLN A 138 -5.08 26.12 -12.20
C GLN A 138 -5.64 25.73 -10.83
N TYR A 139 -5.92 26.71 -9.97
CA TYR A 139 -6.55 26.49 -8.68
C TYR A 139 -7.91 25.79 -8.81
N LEU A 140 -8.78 26.25 -9.71
CA LEU A 140 -10.08 25.63 -9.97
C LEU A 140 -9.93 24.20 -10.50
N ALA A 141 -9.01 23.96 -11.43
CA ALA A 141 -8.75 22.63 -11.97
C ALA A 141 -8.29 21.64 -10.89
N VAL A 142 -7.34 22.03 -10.02
CA VAL A 142 -6.88 21.20 -8.91
C VAL A 142 -8.02 20.93 -7.93
N ARG A 143 -8.81 21.94 -7.59
CA ARG A 143 -9.95 21.80 -6.68
C ARG A 143 -11.03 20.88 -7.24
N LEU A 144 -11.36 21.00 -8.52
CA LEU A 144 -12.30 20.10 -9.20
C LEU A 144 -11.76 18.67 -9.28
N ALA A 145 -10.45 18.49 -9.49
CA ALA A 145 -9.82 17.18 -9.48
C ALA A 145 -9.93 16.52 -8.08
N MET A 146 -9.71 17.28 -7.00
CA MET A 146 -9.90 16.78 -5.64
C MET A 146 -11.35 16.39 -5.34
N ILE A 147 -12.32 17.22 -5.75
CA ILE A 147 -13.75 16.92 -5.59
C ILE A 147 -14.09 15.66 -6.39
N ARG A 148 -13.64 15.55 -7.65
CA ARG A 148 -13.84 14.37 -8.49
C ARG A 148 -13.26 13.12 -7.84
N GLN A 149 -12.10 13.20 -7.19
CA GLN A 149 -11.52 12.08 -6.48
C GLN A 149 -12.40 11.64 -5.30
N GLN A 150 -12.93 12.59 -4.51
CA GLN A 150 -13.86 12.28 -3.42
C GLN A 150 -15.17 11.65 -3.91
N VAL A 151 -15.67 12.08 -5.08
CA VAL A 151 -16.87 11.51 -5.70
C VAL A 151 -16.60 10.11 -6.26
N LYS A 152 -15.43 9.89 -6.86
CA LYS A 152 -15.09 8.60 -7.48
C LYS A 152 -14.70 7.51 -6.47
N TYR A 153 -14.09 7.91 -5.35
CA TYR A 153 -13.67 7.03 -4.28
C TYR A 153 -14.17 7.62 -2.94
N PRO A 154 -15.43 7.35 -2.58
CA PRO A 154 -15.99 7.77 -1.30
C PRO A 154 -15.12 7.26 -0.15
N ARG A 155 -15.08 8.00 0.96
CA ARG A 155 -14.31 7.58 2.13
C ARG A 155 -14.94 6.36 2.78
N GLU A 156 -16.25 6.26 2.66
CA GLU A 156 -17.09 5.15 3.12
C GLU A 156 -16.61 3.85 2.47
N ASP A 157 -16.40 3.84 1.16
CA ASP A 157 -15.91 2.68 0.41
C ASP A 157 -14.48 2.28 0.83
N VAL A 158 -13.61 3.26 1.11
CA VAL A 158 -12.24 2.99 1.58
C VAL A 158 -12.23 2.46 3.03
N LEU A 159 -13.07 3.01 3.90
CA LEU A 159 -13.23 2.55 5.26
C LEU A 159 -13.84 1.14 5.31
N GLU A 160 -14.83 0.88 4.46
CA GLU A 160 -15.42 -0.44 4.28
C GLU A 160 -14.38 -1.45 3.77
N LEU A 161 -13.57 -1.07 2.77
CA LEU A 161 -12.50 -1.93 2.28
C LEU A 161 -11.46 -2.23 3.38
N ARG A 162 -11.05 -1.23 4.15
CA ARG A 162 -10.12 -1.41 5.28
C ARG A 162 -10.70 -2.38 6.32
N ASP A 163 -11.97 -2.23 6.66
CA ASP A 163 -12.65 -3.09 7.63
C ASP A 163 -12.76 -4.54 7.13
N ARG A 164 -13.09 -4.71 5.84
CA ARG A 164 -13.07 -6.02 5.17
C ARG A 164 -11.68 -6.66 5.18
N VAL A 165 -10.62 -5.88 4.91
CA VAL A 165 -9.23 -6.37 4.97
C VAL A 165 -8.83 -6.76 6.38
N PHE A 166 -9.17 -5.95 7.39
CA PHE A 166 -8.90 -6.27 8.79
C PHE A 166 -9.59 -7.57 9.21
N THR A 167 -10.86 -7.74 8.84
CA THR A 167 -11.62 -8.97 9.08
C THR A 167 -10.99 -10.19 8.39
N LEU A 168 -10.48 -10.03 7.16
CA LEU A 168 -9.77 -11.09 6.45
C LEU A 168 -8.46 -11.46 7.14
N GLU A 169 -7.68 -10.48 7.60
CA GLU A 169 -6.43 -10.72 8.34
C GLU A 169 -6.68 -11.48 9.65
N GLU A 170 -7.71 -11.09 10.42
CA GLU A 170 -8.10 -11.81 11.63
C GLU A 170 -8.55 -13.24 11.32
N THR A 171 -9.30 -13.43 10.24
CA THR A 171 -9.75 -14.76 9.81
C THR A 171 -8.56 -15.64 9.42
N ILE A 172 -7.60 -15.11 8.67
CA ILE A 172 -6.37 -15.82 8.28
C ILE A 172 -5.57 -16.21 9.52
N LYS A 173 -5.33 -15.28 10.46
CA LYS A 173 -4.62 -15.59 11.71
C LYS A 173 -5.31 -16.72 12.47
N ARG A 174 -6.64 -16.68 12.61
CA ARG A 174 -7.38 -17.76 13.29
C ARG A 174 -7.22 -19.10 12.58
N LEU A 175 -7.25 -19.13 11.25
CA LEU A 175 -7.05 -20.35 10.48
C LEU A 175 -5.62 -20.88 10.62
N GLU A 176 -4.61 -20.01 10.57
CA GLU A 176 -3.21 -20.37 10.82
C GLU A 176 -3.06 -20.99 12.21
N GLU A 177 -3.67 -20.43 13.25
CA GLU A 177 -3.61 -20.99 14.60
C GLU A 177 -4.29 -22.37 14.71
N GLN A 178 -5.43 -22.56 14.04
CA GLN A 178 -6.16 -23.83 14.04
C GLN A 178 -5.45 -24.92 13.23
N LEU A 179 -4.71 -24.53 12.19
CA LEU A 179 -4.03 -25.45 11.28
C LEU A 179 -2.53 -25.62 11.60
N ASN A 180 -2.00 -24.94 12.61
CA ASN A 180 -0.58 -25.01 12.95
C ASN A 180 -0.23 -26.35 13.63
N PRO A 181 0.53 -27.25 12.98
CA PRO A 181 0.87 -28.57 13.53
C PRO A 181 1.77 -28.50 14.77
N GLU A 182 2.49 -27.40 14.99
CA GLU A 182 3.36 -27.21 16.16
C GLU A 182 2.57 -26.87 17.43
N LYS A 183 1.35 -26.33 17.30
CA LYS A 183 0.48 -26.06 18.45
C LYS A 183 -0.22 -27.34 18.87
N SER A 184 0.01 -27.76 20.12
CA SER A 184 -0.57 -28.99 20.68
C SER A 184 -2.10 -29.00 20.71
N THR A 185 -2.73 -27.83 20.79
CA THR A 185 -4.20 -27.65 20.77
C THR A 185 -4.78 -27.36 19.39
N SER A 186 -3.95 -27.35 18.34
CA SER A 186 -4.45 -27.16 16.98
C SER A 186 -5.35 -28.34 16.57
N TRP A 187 -6.19 -28.09 15.57
CA TRP A 187 -7.02 -29.14 15.01
C TRP A 187 -6.16 -30.24 14.37
N VAL A 188 -5.10 -29.84 13.65
CA VAL A 188 -4.18 -30.77 12.97
C VAL A 188 -3.44 -31.66 13.97
N SER A 189 -2.90 -31.11 15.06
CA SER A 189 -2.20 -31.90 16.08
C SER A 189 -3.13 -32.87 16.82
N THR A 190 -4.38 -32.46 17.04
CA THR A 190 -5.39 -33.31 17.67
C THR A 190 -5.75 -34.47 16.76
N GLN A 191 -6.01 -34.20 15.48
CA GLN A 191 -6.30 -35.22 14.49
C GLN A 191 -5.13 -36.23 14.35
N GLN A 192 -3.89 -35.73 14.32
CA GLN A 192 -2.70 -36.58 14.25
C GLN A 192 -2.57 -37.49 15.48
N ARG A 193 -2.79 -36.96 16.70
CA ARG A 193 -2.78 -37.75 17.93
C ARG A 193 -3.87 -38.83 17.93
N ASP A 194 -5.07 -38.50 17.46
CA ASP A 194 -6.17 -39.45 17.37
C ASP A 194 -5.87 -40.57 16.35
N LEU A 195 -5.24 -40.23 15.23
CA LEU A 195 -4.76 -41.21 14.25
C LEU A 195 -3.69 -42.13 14.84
N GLU A 196 -2.72 -41.58 15.57
CA GLU A 196 -1.67 -42.36 16.24
C GLU A 196 -2.24 -43.29 17.31
N ALA A 197 -3.18 -42.79 18.12
CA ALA A 197 -3.89 -43.59 19.12
C ALA A 197 -4.69 -44.73 18.48
N THR A 198 -5.42 -44.43 17.40
CA THR A 198 -6.16 -45.45 16.64
C THR A 198 -5.22 -46.51 16.07
N ARG A 199 -4.06 -46.09 15.52
CA ARG A 199 -3.05 -47.00 14.99
C ARG A 199 -2.49 -47.92 16.08
N GLN A 200 -2.22 -47.40 17.27
CA GLN A 200 -1.77 -48.21 18.40
C GLN A 200 -2.84 -49.21 18.87
N GLN A 201 -4.12 -48.81 18.89
CA GLN A 201 -5.23 -49.70 19.22
C GLN A 201 -5.35 -50.84 18.20
N CYS A 202 -5.22 -50.57 16.90
CA CYS A 202 -5.19 -51.60 15.86
C CYS A 202 -4.04 -52.60 16.06
N ILE A 203 -2.82 -52.11 16.36
CA ILE A 203 -1.66 -52.98 16.64
C ILE A 203 -1.92 -53.86 17.87
N ARG A 204 -2.52 -53.30 18.92
CA ARG A 204 -2.85 -54.05 20.13
C ARG A 204 -3.90 -55.13 19.88
N LEU A 205 -4.94 -54.82 19.10
CA LEU A 205 -5.96 -55.78 18.70
C LEU A 205 -5.37 -56.91 17.85
N ASP A 206 -4.47 -56.60 16.91
CA ASP A 206 -3.76 -57.63 16.12
C ASP A 206 -2.93 -58.57 17.01
N ALA A 207 -2.20 -58.01 17.99
CA ALA A 207 -1.44 -58.82 18.94
C ALA A 207 -2.33 -59.74 19.79
N GLN A 208 -3.46 -59.22 20.30
CA GLN A 208 -4.43 -60.00 21.06
C GLN A 208 -5.08 -61.12 20.21
N LEU A 209 -5.36 -60.85 18.94
CA LEU A 209 -5.87 -61.87 18.02
C LEU A 209 -4.85 -62.98 17.79
N ARG A 210 -3.57 -62.63 17.59
CA ARG A 210 -2.49 -63.62 17.44
C ARG A 210 -2.29 -64.46 18.69
N GLU A 211 -2.35 -63.84 19.87
CA GLU A 211 -2.26 -64.53 21.16
C GLU A 211 -3.43 -65.51 21.33
N LEU A 212 -4.67 -65.06 21.09
CA LEU A 212 -5.85 -65.91 21.13
C LEU A 212 -5.74 -67.10 20.16
N GLN A 213 -5.27 -66.86 18.93
CA GLN A 213 -5.04 -67.92 17.95
C GLN A 213 -4.00 -68.94 18.44
N ALA A 214 -2.89 -68.48 19.02
CA ALA A 214 -1.84 -69.35 19.54
C ALA A 214 -2.32 -70.17 20.75
N THR A 215 -3.03 -69.55 21.69
CA THR A 215 -3.63 -70.25 22.85
C THR A 215 -4.66 -71.28 22.40
N ASN A 216 -5.54 -70.89 21.47
CA ASN A 216 -6.56 -71.79 20.93
C ASN A 216 -5.91 -73.01 20.25
N GLN A 217 -4.87 -72.80 19.44
CA GLN A 217 -4.12 -73.89 18.81
C GLN A 217 -3.45 -74.80 19.85
N ALA A 218 -2.81 -74.23 20.87
CA ALA A 218 -2.18 -74.98 21.95
C ALA A 218 -3.20 -75.81 22.77
N ASP A 219 -4.38 -75.24 23.02
CA ASP A 219 -5.49 -75.93 23.69
C ASP A 219 -6.03 -77.07 22.84
N HIS A 220 -6.22 -76.89 21.54
CA HIS A 220 -6.61 -77.97 20.64
C HIS A 220 -5.59 -79.11 20.63
N GLU A 221 -4.30 -78.80 20.59
CA GLU A 221 -3.25 -79.81 20.69
C GLU A 221 -3.24 -80.53 22.04
N ARG A 222 -3.48 -79.80 23.14
CA ARG A 222 -3.58 -80.37 24.49
C ARG A 222 -4.77 -81.32 24.57
N ILE A 223 -5.96 -80.89 24.16
CA ILE A 223 -7.18 -81.72 24.15
C ILE A 223 -6.96 -82.96 23.28
N ALA A 224 -6.32 -82.81 22.11
CA ALA A 224 -6.00 -83.95 21.25
C ALA A 224 -5.04 -84.95 21.90
N ARG A 225 -4.04 -84.48 22.66
CA ARG A 225 -3.13 -85.34 23.44
C ARG A 225 -3.85 -86.02 24.60
N GLU A 226 -4.66 -85.29 25.37
CA GLU A 226 -5.46 -85.82 26.48
C GLU A 226 -6.45 -86.89 25.98
N ALA A 227 -7.15 -86.63 24.87
CA ALA A 227 -8.04 -87.59 24.24
C ALA A 227 -7.31 -88.87 23.80
N LYS A 228 -6.13 -88.74 23.17
CA LYS A 228 -5.28 -89.89 22.82
C LYS A 228 -4.86 -90.68 24.07
N GLY A 229 -4.47 -90.00 25.14
CA GLY A 229 -4.12 -90.61 26.42
C GLY A 229 -5.29 -91.37 27.05
N ALA A 230 -6.48 -90.76 27.10
CA ALA A 230 -7.68 -91.40 27.61
C ALA A 230 -8.09 -92.63 26.79
N ILE A 231 -7.98 -92.57 25.46
CA ILE A 231 -8.23 -93.73 24.58
C ILE A 231 -7.23 -94.86 24.86
N ALA A 232 -5.95 -94.55 25.03
CA ALA A 232 -4.93 -95.55 25.36
C ALA A 232 -5.18 -96.20 26.73
N GLN A 233 -5.59 -95.41 27.73
CA GLN A 233 -5.96 -95.92 29.05
C GLN A 233 -7.21 -96.81 29.00
N LEU A 234 -8.27 -96.37 28.32
CA LEU A 234 -9.47 -97.19 28.10
C LEU A 234 -9.17 -98.48 27.34
N THR A 235 -8.25 -98.46 26.39
CA THR A 235 -7.81 -99.65 25.65
C THR A 235 -7.04 -100.61 26.57
N THR A 236 -6.16 -100.07 27.42
CA THR A 236 -5.41 -100.85 28.42
C THR A 236 -6.34 -101.46 29.46
N ASP A 237 -7.30 -100.69 29.98
CA ASP A 237 -8.31 -101.16 30.91
C ASP A 237 -9.22 -102.21 30.25
N GLY A 238 -9.57 -102.02 28.98
CA GLY A 238 -10.29 -103.01 28.17
C GLY A 238 -9.52 -104.33 28.01
N GLN A 239 -8.21 -104.27 27.76
CA GLN A 239 -7.34 -105.45 27.72
C GLN A 239 -7.27 -106.12 29.09
N PHE A 240 -7.11 -105.37 30.18
CA PHE A 240 -7.11 -105.90 31.54
C PHE A 240 -8.41 -106.63 31.87
N LEU A 241 -9.57 -106.06 31.52
CA LEU A 241 -10.87 -106.70 31.72
C LEU A 241 -11.02 -107.98 30.89
N GLU A 242 -10.47 -108.02 29.67
CA GLU A 242 -10.47 -109.23 28.85
C GLU A 242 -9.54 -110.31 29.44
N HIS A 243 -8.37 -109.95 29.95
CA HIS A 243 -7.49 -110.86 30.70
C HIS A 243 -8.16 -111.39 31.98
N VAL A 244 -8.89 -110.56 32.73
CA VAL A 244 -9.68 -111.01 33.89
C VAL A 244 -10.80 -111.95 33.47
N ARG A 245 -11.48 -111.65 32.36
CA ARG A 245 -12.50 -112.54 31.77
C ARG A 245 -11.89 -113.88 31.37
N GLU A 246 -10.72 -113.91 30.74
CA GLU A 246 -10.01 -115.15 30.39
C GLU A 246 -9.62 -115.97 31.63
N ILE A 247 -9.13 -115.33 32.70
CA ILE A 247 -8.79 -116.01 33.96
C ILE A 247 -10.04 -116.63 34.61
N ILE A 248 -11.15 -115.90 34.67
CA ILE A 248 -12.42 -116.43 35.20
C ILE A 248 -12.91 -117.60 34.34
N ARG A 249 -12.76 -117.51 33.01
CA ARG A 249 -13.13 -118.60 32.10
C ARG A 249 -12.26 -119.83 32.34
N PHE A 250 -10.95 -119.64 32.51
CA PHE A 250 -9.98 -120.70 32.82
C PHE A 250 -10.34 -121.43 34.12
N PHE A 251 -10.66 -120.69 35.19
CA PHE A 251 -11.10 -121.27 36.47
C PHE A 251 -12.46 -121.97 36.40
N LYS A 252 -13.32 -121.63 35.45
CA LYS A 252 -14.64 -122.25 35.28
C LYS A 252 -14.62 -123.52 34.42
N THR A 253 -13.48 -123.82 33.77
CA THR A 253 -13.26 -125.01 32.93
C THR A 253 -12.27 -126.02 33.53
N ALA A 254 -11.76 -125.78 34.74
CA ALA A 254 -10.99 -126.72 35.55
C ALA A 254 -11.87 -127.29 36.67
#